data_AF-A0A0Q2M4K1-F1
#
_entry.id   AF-A0A0Q2M4K1-F1
#
_cell.length_a   1.000
_cell.length_b   1.000
_cell.length_c   1.000
_cell.angle_alpha   90.00
_cell.angle_beta   90.00
_cell.angle_gamma   90.00
#
_symmetry.space_group_name_H-M   'P 1'
#
loop_
_entity.id
_entity.type
_entity.pdbx_description
1 polymer ?
#
loop_
_entity_poly.entity_id
_entity_poly.type
_entity_poly.pdbx_seq_one_letter_code
_entity_poly.pdbx_strand_id
1 'polypeptide(L)'
;MKPFPETPIIKVEELYGREKEVSQLHQLVLGKKRWAAIIGPRAVGKTSLARAFATHYSSTTGKPAVYSNFAGIHNFTEFVERFGLEGRG
;
A
#
# COMPACT_ATOMS: atom_id res chain seq x y z
N MET A 1 8.61 8.05 -25.25
CA MET A 1 7.88 7.26 -24.23
C MET A 1 8.70 7.30 -22.96
N LYS A 2 8.13 7.68 -21.80
CA LYS A 2 8.87 7.57 -20.53
C LYS A 2 9.08 6.07 -20.25
N PRO A 3 10.28 5.64 -19.81
CA PRO A 3 10.51 4.26 -19.45
C PRO A 3 9.54 3.83 -18.34
N PHE A 4 9.15 2.56 -18.33
CA PHE A 4 8.40 2.02 -17.21
C PHE A 4 9.23 2.15 -15.94
N PRO A 5 8.63 2.60 -14.81
CA PRO A 5 9.38 2.77 -13.58
C PRO A 5 9.86 1.41 -13.07
N GLU A 6 11.16 1.31 -12.76
CA GLU A 6 11.79 0.10 -12.21
C GLU A 6 11.36 -0.16 -10.76
N THR A 7 10.86 0.86 -10.08
CA THR A 7 10.37 0.80 -8.70
C THR A 7 8.88 1.11 -8.62
N PRO A 8 8.15 0.57 -7.62
CA PRO A 8 6.75 0.91 -7.43
C PRO A 8 6.55 2.43 -7.29
N ILE A 9 5.54 2.95 -7.97
CA ILE A 9 5.14 4.36 -7.92
C ILE A 9 4.62 4.66 -6.51
N ILE A 10 4.96 5.84 -5.97
CA ILE A 10 4.63 6.24 -4.60
C ILE A 10 3.78 7.51 -4.51
N LYS A 11 3.45 8.13 -5.65
CA LYS A 11 2.59 9.32 -5.75
C LYS A 11 1.36 9.00 -6.59
N VAL A 12 0.20 9.49 -6.18
CA VAL A 12 -1.07 9.21 -6.88
C VAL A 12 -1.09 9.88 -8.26
N GLU A 13 -0.45 11.05 -8.38
CA GLU A 13 -0.38 11.84 -9.61
C GLU A 13 0.42 11.13 -10.72
N GLU A 14 1.23 10.14 -10.34
CA GLU A 14 2.04 9.33 -11.25
C GLU A 14 1.32 8.01 -11.64
N LEU A 15 0.15 7.71 -11.05
CA LEU A 15 -0.65 6.51 -11.34
C LEU A 15 -1.63 6.74 -12.51
N TYR A 16 -1.10 6.76 -13.74
CA TYR A 16 -1.92 6.91 -14.94
C TYR A 16 -2.97 5.79 -15.09
N GLY A 17 -4.24 6.15 -15.30
CA GLY A 17 -5.32 5.21 -15.60
C GLY A 17 -5.80 4.39 -14.40
N ARG A 18 -5.52 4.86 -13.17
CA ARG A 18 -5.93 4.21 -11.90
C ARG A 18 -6.84 5.08 -11.05
N GLU A 19 -7.43 6.11 -11.64
CA GLU A 19 -8.24 7.13 -10.95
C GLU A 19 -9.45 6.49 -10.27
N LYS A 20 -10.05 5.48 -10.91
CA LYS A 20 -11.18 4.73 -10.35
C LYS A 20 -10.79 3.95 -9.10
N GLU A 21 -9.69 3.21 -9.15
CA GLU A 21 -9.21 2.41 -8.02
C GLU A 21 -8.79 3.29 -6.84
N VAL A 22 -8.12 4.42 -7.12
CA VAL A 22 -7.78 5.42 -6.09
C VAL A 22 -9.04 5.98 -5.43
N SER A 23 -10.06 6.34 -6.22
CA SER A 23 -11.34 6.83 -5.70
C SER A 23 -12.07 5.79 -4.84
N GLN A 24 -12.06 4.52 -5.24
CA GLN A 24 -12.63 3.42 -4.45
C GLN A 24 -11.90 3.23 -3.13
N LEU A 25 -10.57 3.25 -3.14
CA LEU A 25 -9.77 3.18 -1.91
C LEU A 25 -10.03 4.38 -0.99
N HIS A 26 -10.14 5.59 -1.54
CA HIS A 26 -10.49 6.78 -0.77
C HIS A 26 -11.85 6.60 -0.07
N GLN A 27 -12.88 6.17 -0.81
CA GLN A 27 -14.21 5.95 -0.24
C GLN A 27 -14.21 4.86 0.85
N LEU A 28 -13.52 3.75 0.62
CA LEU A 28 -13.50 2.63 1.57
C LEU A 28 -12.67 2.93 2.81
N VAL A 29 -11.44 3.43 2.64
CA VAL A 29 -10.48 3.60 3.73
C VAL A 29 -10.67 4.93 4.45
N LEU A 30 -10.83 6.03 3.74
CA LEU A 30 -10.97 7.37 4.35
C LEU A 30 -12.43 7.67 4.68
N GLY A 31 -13.34 7.44 3.73
CA GLY A 31 -14.77 7.73 3.91
C GLY A 31 -15.43 6.80 4.92
N LYS A 32 -15.28 5.49 4.72
CA LYS A 32 -15.98 4.46 5.52
C LYS A 32 -15.13 3.85 6.64
N LYS A 33 -13.84 4.17 6.73
CA LYS A 33 -12.89 3.61 7.72
C LYS A 33 -12.86 2.07 7.71
N ARG A 34 -12.92 1.46 6.52
CA ARG A 34 -12.92 0.00 6.34
C ARG A 34 -11.58 -0.50 5.83
N TRP A 35 -11.32 -1.77 6.13
CA TRP A 35 -10.23 -2.53 5.54
C TRP A 35 -10.54 -2.80 4.07
N ALA A 36 -9.52 -2.75 3.22
CA ALA A 36 -9.62 -3.00 1.79
C ALA A 36 -8.52 -3.96 1.35
N ALA A 37 -8.84 -4.85 0.41
CA ALA A 37 -7.89 -5.76 -0.21
C ALA A 37 -7.77 -5.44 -1.70
N ILE A 38 -6.54 -5.34 -2.21
CA ILE A 38 -6.25 -5.12 -3.63
C ILE A 38 -5.79 -6.46 -4.23
N ILE A 39 -6.61 -7.04 -5.10
CA ILE A 39 -6.38 -8.36 -5.70
C ILE A 39 -6.21 -8.25 -7.22
N GLY A 40 -5.45 -9.17 -7.82
CA GLY A 40 -5.26 -9.24 -9.27
C GLY A 40 -3.93 -9.87 -9.68
N PRO A 41 -3.70 -10.09 -11.00
CA PRO A 41 -2.52 -10.77 -11.53
C PRO A 41 -1.19 -10.10 -11.16
N ARG A 42 -0.06 -10.82 -11.29
CA ARG A 42 1.28 -10.23 -11.09
C ARG A 42 1.53 -9.09 -12.07
N ALA A 43 2.39 -8.14 -11.68
CA ALA A 43 2.82 -6.99 -12.48
C ALA A 43 1.74 -5.96 -12.90
N VAL A 44 0.48 -6.07 -12.45
CA VAL A 44 -0.57 -5.09 -12.76
C VAL A 44 -0.48 -3.78 -11.95
N GLY A 45 0.57 -3.57 -11.16
CA GLY A 45 0.77 -2.32 -10.41
C GLY A 45 0.04 -2.23 -9.05
N LYS A 46 -0.39 -3.35 -8.46
CA LYS A 46 -1.04 -3.37 -7.13
C LYS A 46 -0.17 -2.73 -6.03
N THR A 47 1.13 -3.03 -6.03
CA THR A 47 2.08 -2.47 -5.06
C THR A 47 2.22 -0.96 -5.22
N SER A 48 2.29 -0.48 -6.47
CA SER A 48 2.31 0.96 -6.77
C SER A 48 1.04 1.64 -6.27
N LEU A 49 -0.13 1.05 -6.55
CA LEU A 49 -1.42 1.58 -6.07
C LEU A 49 -1.45 1.66 -4.54
N ALA A 50 -1.05 0.59 -3.84
CA ALA A 50 -1.04 0.56 -2.37
C ALA A 50 -0.09 1.60 -1.77
N ARG A 51 1.14 1.72 -2.30
CA ARG A 51 2.14 2.67 -1.80
C ARG A 51 1.77 4.11 -2.08
N ALA A 52 1.32 4.42 -3.28
CA ALA A 52 0.83 5.76 -3.62
C ALA A 52 -0.38 6.16 -2.77
N PHE A 53 -1.33 5.24 -2.56
CA PHE A 53 -2.46 5.50 -1.69
C PHE A 53 -2.04 5.68 -0.23
N ALA A 54 -1.04 4.95 0.26
CA ALA A 54 -0.49 5.14 1.61
C ALA A 54 0.12 6.55 1.79
N THR A 55 0.90 7.01 0.81
CA THR A 55 1.42 8.39 0.79
C THR A 55 0.27 9.41 0.81
N HIS A 56 -0.73 9.22 -0.05
CA HIS A 56 -1.90 10.10 -0.12
C HIS A 56 -2.67 10.11 1.21
N TYR A 57 -2.92 8.94 1.81
CA TYR A 57 -3.56 8.81 3.13
C TYR A 57 -2.82 9.63 4.19
N SER A 58 -1.49 9.50 4.23
CA SER A 58 -0.67 10.22 5.20
C SER A 58 -0.77 11.74 5.02
N SER A 59 -0.69 12.22 3.78
CA SER A 59 -0.83 13.64 3.45
C SER A 59 -2.23 14.19 3.76
N THR A 60 -3.29 13.42 3.49
CA THR A 60 -4.68 13.86 3.68
C THR A 60 -5.11 13.84 5.15
N THR A 61 -4.61 12.89 5.94
CA THR A 61 -5.08 12.68 7.32
C THR A 61 -4.12 13.18 8.40
N GLY A 62 -2.88 13.49 8.04
CA GLY A 62 -1.80 13.76 8.99
C GLY A 62 -1.39 12.53 9.83
N LYS A 63 -1.89 11.33 9.51
CA LYS A 63 -1.58 10.10 10.24
C LYS A 63 -0.47 9.33 9.54
N PRO A 64 0.43 8.67 10.29
CA PRO A 64 1.47 7.85 9.67
C PRO A 64 0.85 6.67 8.92
N ALA A 65 1.40 6.37 7.75
CA ALA A 65 1.09 5.16 6.98
C ALA A 65 2.33 4.25 6.96
N VAL A 66 2.15 2.99 7.35
CA VAL A 66 3.24 2.00 7.39
C VAL A 66 3.08 1.03 6.22
N TYR A 67 4.13 0.88 5.41
CA TYR A 67 4.21 -0.14 4.37
C TYR A 67 5.08 -1.29 4.86
N SER A 68 4.53 -2.51 4.84
CA SER A 68 5.25 -3.73 5.18
C SER A 68 5.20 -4.71 4.01
N ASN A 69 6.37 -5.19 3.58
CA ASN A 69 6.47 -6.22 2.55
C ASN A 69 6.66 -7.58 3.23
N PHE A 70 5.70 -8.48 3.05
CA PHE A 70 5.74 -9.83 3.59
C PHE A 70 6.30 -10.87 2.62
N ALA A 71 6.81 -10.45 1.45
CA ALA A 71 7.49 -11.36 0.55
C ALA A 71 8.73 -11.97 1.25
N GLY A 72 8.84 -13.30 1.21
CA GLY A 72 9.92 -14.03 1.85
C GLY A 72 9.71 -14.29 3.34
N ILE A 73 8.51 -14.04 3.88
CA ILE A 73 8.12 -14.50 5.21
C ILE A 73 7.38 -15.83 5.05
N HIS A 74 7.87 -16.86 5.73
CA HIS A 74 7.41 -18.23 5.55
C HIS A 74 6.48 -18.71 6.68
N ASN A 75 6.52 -18.06 7.84
CA ASN A 75 5.67 -18.42 8.98
C ASN A 75 5.43 -17.22 9.92
N PHE A 76 4.54 -17.42 10.89
CA PHE A 76 4.14 -16.37 11.83
C PHE A 76 5.25 -15.99 12.82
N THR A 77 6.12 -16.93 13.19
CA THR A 77 7.27 -16.65 14.06
C THR A 77 8.22 -15.66 13.39
N GLU A 78 8.60 -15.92 12.14
CA GLU A 78 9.45 -15.04 11.35
C GLU A 78 8.82 -13.65 11.16
N PHE A 79 7.49 -13.59 11.01
CA PHE A 79 6.76 -12.32 11.00
C PHE A 79 6.92 -11.55 12.32
N VAL A 80 6.70 -12.19 13.46
CA VAL A 80 6.80 -11.54 14.78
C VAL A 80 8.21 -11.03 15.05
N GLU A 81 9.23 -11.85 14.80
CA GLU A 81 10.64 -11.50 14.97
C GLU A 81 11.03 -10.30 14.09
N ARG A 82 10.65 -10.32 12.81
CA ARG A 82 11.05 -9.31 11.83
C ARG A 82 10.38 -7.95 12.05
N PHE A 83 9.17 -7.94 12.60
CA PHE A 83 8.42 -6.70 12.87
C PHE A 83 8.43 -6.30 14.35
N GLY A 84 9.19 -7.00 15.21
CA GLY A 84 9.39 -6.63 16.61
C GLY A 84 8.09 -6.55 17.40
N LEU A 85 7.15 -7.45 17.13
CA LEU A 85 5.86 -7.51 17.86
C LEU A 85 5.99 -8.24 19.20
N GLU A 86 7.18 -8.72 19.54
CA GLU A 86 7.49 -9.20 20.88
C GLU A 86 7.48 -8.00 21.84
N GLY A 87 6.48 -8.00 22.72
CA GLY A 87 6.25 -6.90 23.65
C GLY A 87 7.49 -6.60 24.49
N ARG A 88 7.76 -5.31 24.67
CA ARG A 88 8.36 -4.82 25.91
C ARG A 88 7.35 -5.12 27.03
N GLY A 89 7.46 -6.29 27.63
CA GLY A 89 6.91 -6.60 28.95
C GLY A 89 7.67 -5.84 30.03
#